data_AF-A0A7L3XY94-F1
#
_entry.id   AF-A0A7L3XY94-F1
#
_cell.length_a   1.000
_cell.length_b   1.000
_cell.length_c   1.000
_cell.angle_alpha   90.00
_cell.angle_beta   90.00
_cell.angle_gamma   90.00
#
_symmetry.space_group_name_H-M   'P 1'
#
loop_
_entity.id
_entity.type
_entity.pdbx_description
1 polymer ?
#
loop_
_entity_poly.entity_id
_entity_poly.type
_entity_poly.pdbx_seq_one_letter_code
_entity_poly.pdbx_strand_id
1 'polypeptide(L)'
;DMNNAKLFSDEAANIYERAISTLLKKNMLLYFAYADYEESRMKYEKVHSIYNRLLAIEDIDPTLVYIQYMKFARRAEGIKSGRMIFKKAREDARTRHHVYVTAALMEYYCSKDKSVAFKIFELGLKKYGDIPEYVLAYIDYLSHLNEDNNTRVLFERVLTSGSLPPEKSGEIWARFLAFESNIGDLASILKVEKRRFTAFKEEYEGKETALLVDRYKFMDLYPCSASELKALGYKDVSRAKLAAIIPDPVVAPSIVPVLKDEVDRKPEYPKPDTQQMIPFQPRHLAPPGLHPVPGGVFPVPPAAVVLMKLLPPPVCFQGPFVQVDELMEIFRRCKLPDTVDEAVRIITGGLPEIAVEGNGPVENNAMLNKAVKRPHEDSDDDEEKGSVVPPVHDIYRARQQKRIR
;
A
#
# COMPACT_ATOMS: atom_id res chain seq x y z
N ASP A 1 -8.59 -46.85 30.03
CA ASP A 1 -7.98 -45.50 29.92
C ASP A 1 -8.96 -44.33 29.79
N MET A 2 -10.11 -44.46 29.12
CA MET A 2 -11.08 -43.35 28.98
C MET A 2 -11.57 -42.73 30.31
N ASN A 3 -11.68 -43.52 31.38
CA ASN A 3 -12.05 -43.01 32.70
C ASN A 3 -10.98 -42.10 33.32
N ASN A 4 -9.69 -42.40 33.09
CA ASN A 4 -8.59 -41.55 33.55
C ASN A 4 -8.55 -40.24 32.77
N ALA A 5 -8.75 -40.30 31.45
CA ALA A 5 -8.82 -39.10 30.61
C ALA A 5 -9.96 -38.14 31.04
N LYS A 6 -11.14 -38.69 31.37
CA LYS A 6 -12.27 -37.91 31.88
C LYS A 6 -11.96 -37.30 33.26
N LEU A 7 -11.33 -38.06 34.15
CA LEU A 7 -10.92 -37.60 35.48
C LEU A 7 -9.94 -36.42 35.38
N PHE A 8 -8.88 -36.53 34.58
CA PHE A 8 -7.93 -35.42 34.36
C PHE A 8 -8.60 -34.22 33.68
N SER A 9 -9.58 -34.46 32.81
CA SER A 9 -10.35 -33.38 32.17
C SER A 9 -11.22 -32.62 33.17
N ASP A 10 -11.87 -33.32 34.10
CA ASP A 10 -12.63 -32.69 35.19
C ASP A 10 -11.70 -31.99 36.18
N GLU A 11 -10.53 -32.57 36.49
CA GLU A 11 -9.55 -31.95 37.38
C GLU A 11 -8.96 -30.66 36.78
N ALA A 12 -8.69 -30.62 35.47
CA ALA A 12 -8.27 -29.39 34.80
C ALA A 12 -9.33 -28.27 34.93
N ALA A 13 -10.62 -28.59 34.82
CA ALA A 13 -11.69 -27.63 35.10
C ALA A 13 -11.68 -27.16 36.57
N ASN A 14 -11.43 -28.07 37.52
CA ASN A 14 -11.31 -27.72 38.94
C ASN A 14 -10.15 -26.76 39.22
N ILE A 15 -9.02 -26.90 38.51
CA ILE A 15 -7.89 -25.97 38.65
C ILE A 15 -8.29 -24.55 38.21
N TYR A 16 -8.98 -24.42 37.08
CA TYR A 16 -9.52 -23.12 36.66
C TYR A 16 -10.51 -22.55 37.68
N GLU A 17 -11.46 -23.38 38.13
CA GLU A 17 -12.48 -23.01 39.11
C GLU A 17 -11.85 -22.49 40.41
N ARG A 18 -10.82 -23.17 40.91
CA ARG A 18 -10.05 -22.76 42.09
C ARG A 18 -9.35 -21.42 41.85
N ALA A 19 -8.71 -21.24 40.70
CA ALA A 19 -7.97 -20.02 40.40
C ALA A 19 -8.88 -18.78 40.40
N ILE A 20 -10.05 -18.86 39.74
CA ILE A 20 -11.02 -17.75 39.69
C ILE A 20 -11.84 -17.59 40.98
N SER A 21 -11.86 -18.58 41.87
CA SER A 21 -12.60 -18.53 43.14
C SER A 21 -11.76 -18.09 44.34
N THR A 22 -10.43 -18.24 44.27
CA THR A 22 -9.53 -18.02 45.41
C THR A 22 -8.73 -16.73 45.25
N LEU A 23 -7.62 -16.79 44.52
CA LEU A 23 -6.60 -15.73 44.45
C LEU A 23 -6.88 -14.74 43.32
N LEU A 24 -7.32 -15.22 42.15
CA LEU A 24 -7.32 -14.45 40.90
C LEU A 24 -8.75 -14.15 40.40
N LYS A 25 -9.60 -13.68 41.30
CA LYS A 25 -11.05 -13.48 41.07
C LYS A 25 -11.40 -12.51 39.93
N LYS A 26 -10.50 -11.58 39.59
CA LYS A 26 -10.72 -10.55 38.56
C LYS A 26 -9.90 -10.76 37.29
N ASN A 27 -9.13 -11.85 37.23
CA ASN A 27 -8.22 -12.08 36.11
C ASN A 27 -8.98 -12.60 34.89
N MET A 28 -9.29 -11.73 33.94
CA MET A 28 -10.07 -12.06 32.74
C MET A 28 -9.47 -13.21 31.91
N LEU A 29 -8.13 -13.33 31.87
CA LEU A 29 -7.44 -14.35 31.09
C LEU A 29 -7.82 -15.77 31.56
N LEU A 30 -7.83 -16.00 32.87
CA LEU A 30 -8.22 -17.30 33.42
C LEU A 30 -9.69 -17.63 33.18
N TYR A 31 -10.57 -16.62 33.22
CA TYR A 31 -11.97 -16.80 32.87
C TYR A 31 -12.14 -17.18 31.40
N PHE A 32 -11.42 -16.52 30.48
CA PHE A 32 -11.50 -16.86 29.05
C PHE A 32 -10.93 -18.24 28.75
N ALA A 33 -9.77 -18.58 29.33
CA ALA A 33 -9.20 -19.92 29.20
C ALA A 33 -10.13 -20.99 29.75
N TYR A 34 -10.79 -20.74 30.89
CA TYR A 34 -11.76 -21.65 31.46
C TYR A 34 -13.03 -21.78 30.61
N ALA A 35 -13.54 -20.67 30.09
CA ALA A 35 -14.69 -20.64 29.20
C ALA A 35 -14.42 -21.42 27.90
N ASP A 36 -13.29 -21.17 27.25
CA ASP A 36 -12.87 -21.90 26.04
C ASP A 36 -12.61 -23.38 26.35
N TYR A 37 -12.10 -23.70 27.55
CA TYR A 37 -11.93 -25.09 28.00
C TYR A 37 -13.28 -25.81 28.12
N GLU A 38 -14.29 -25.21 28.76
CA GLU A 38 -15.63 -25.82 28.84
C GLU A 38 -16.38 -25.82 27.50
N GLU A 39 -16.13 -24.86 26.61
CA GLU A 39 -16.61 -24.87 25.22
C GLU A 39 -16.03 -26.07 24.46
N SER A 40 -14.74 -26.37 24.60
CA SER A 40 -14.09 -27.53 23.96
C SER A 40 -14.68 -28.86 24.42
N ARG A 41 -15.27 -28.90 25.61
CA ARG A 41 -15.97 -30.05 26.20
C ARG A 41 -17.46 -30.06 25.88
N MET A 42 -17.92 -29.14 25.04
CA MET A 42 -19.31 -28.95 24.63
C MET A 42 -20.26 -28.67 25.82
N LYS A 43 -19.75 -28.13 26.93
CA LYS A 43 -20.55 -27.77 28.11
C LYS A 43 -20.99 -26.30 28.04
N TYR A 44 -21.75 -25.94 27.01
CA TYR A 44 -22.10 -24.55 26.69
C TYR A 44 -22.86 -23.83 27.81
N GLU A 45 -23.76 -24.50 28.52
CA GLU A 45 -24.47 -23.91 29.68
C GLU A 45 -23.51 -23.46 30.78
N LYS A 46 -22.42 -24.21 30.99
CA LYS A 46 -21.38 -23.86 31.95
C LYS A 46 -20.55 -22.67 31.48
N VAL A 47 -20.36 -22.53 30.17
CA VAL A 47 -19.67 -21.35 29.59
C VAL A 47 -20.46 -20.07 29.90
N HIS A 48 -21.79 -20.10 29.76
CA HIS A 48 -22.64 -18.97 30.16
C HIS A 48 -22.49 -18.61 31.64
N SER A 49 -22.47 -19.60 32.54
CA SER A 49 -22.30 -19.33 33.98
C SER A 49 -20.93 -18.72 34.29
N ILE A 50 -19.86 -19.14 33.61
CA ILE A 50 -18.51 -18.58 33.76
C ILE A 50 -18.49 -17.10 33.33
N TYR A 51 -19.02 -16.77 32.15
CA TYR A 51 -19.08 -15.37 31.69
C TYR A 51 -19.97 -14.49 32.57
N ASN A 52 -21.16 -14.97 32.93
CA ASN A 52 -22.07 -14.23 33.79
C ASN A 52 -21.48 -14.01 35.20
N ARG A 53 -20.71 -14.97 35.72
CA ARG A 53 -19.99 -14.82 36.99
C ARG A 53 -18.94 -13.71 36.93
N LEU A 54 -18.21 -13.59 35.82
CA LEU A 54 -17.26 -12.50 35.62
C LEU A 54 -17.99 -11.15 35.53
N LEU A 55 -19.09 -11.10 34.76
CA LEU A 55 -19.90 -9.89 34.59
C LEU A 55 -20.55 -9.39 35.90
N ALA A 56 -20.79 -10.30 36.85
CA ALA A 56 -21.32 -9.98 38.17
C ALA A 56 -20.33 -9.25 39.08
N ILE A 57 -19.03 -9.25 38.75
CA ILE A 57 -18.03 -8.46 39.48
C ILE A 57 -18.19 -6.99 39.09
N GLU A 58 -18.37 -6.10 40.06
CA GLU A 58 -18.68 -4.68 39.80
C GLU A 58 -17.52 -3.91 39.18
N ASP A 59 -16.29 -4.14 39.66
CA ASP A 59 -15.11 -3.32 39.37
C ASP A 59 -14.19 -3.92 38.30
N ILE A 60 -14.79 -4.28 37.17
CA ILE A 60 -14.06 -4.67 35.95
C ILE A 60 -14.53 -3.83 34.77
N ASP A 61 -13.73 -3.79 33.71
CA ASP A 61 -14.21 -3.34 32.39
C ASP A 61 -14.89 -4.53 31.69
N PRO A 62 -16.24 -4.62 31.66
CA PRO A 62 -16.91 -5.76 31.05
C PRO A 62 -16.83 -5.74 29.53
N THR A 63 -16.29 -4.69 28.90
CA THR A 63 -16.26 -4.55 27.45
C THR A 63 -15.56 -5.73 26.78
N LEU A 64 -14.39 -6.10 27.27
CA LEU A 64 -13.65 -7.24 26.72
C LEU A 64 -14.36 -8.57 27.00
N VAL A 65 -15.00 -8.67 28.17
CA VAL A 65 -15.80 -9.84 28.55
C VAL A 65 -16.98 -10.03 27.61
N TYR A 66 -17.74 -8.97 27.33
CA TYR A 66 -18.84 -9.00 26.36
C TYR A 66 -18.37 -9.31 24.95
N ILE A 67 -17.20 -8.79 24.53
CA ILE A 67 -16.63 -9.11 23.23
C ILE A 67 -16.37 -10.62 23.12
N GLN A 68 -15.68 -11.21 24.10
CA GLN A 68 -15.37 -12.62 24.06
C GLN A 68 -16.62 -13.49 24.23
N TYR A 69 -17.53 -13.11 25.12
CA TYR A 69 -18.79 -13.80 25.32
C TYR A 69 -19.68 -13.79 24.07
N MET A 70 -19.74 -12.66 23.37
CA MET A 70 -20.46 -12.54 22.10
C MET A 70 -19.82 -13.41 21.00
N LYS A 71 -18.48 -13.48 20.94
CA LYS A 71 -17.75 -14.37 20.02
C LYS A 71 -18.09 -15.84 20.28
N PHE A 72 -18.08 -16.27 21.55
CA PHE A 72 -18.52 -17.60 21.97
C PHE A 72 -19.96 -17.88 21.53
N ALA A 73 -20.91 -17.04 21.95
CA ALA A 73 -22.34 -17.26 21.68
C ALA A 73 -22.63 -17.36 20.18
N ARG A 74 -21.97 -16.54 19.35
CA ARG A 74 -22.10 -16.63 17.90
C ARG A 74 -21.50 -17.92 17.34
N ARG A 75 -20.33 -18.33 17.83
CA ARG A 75 -19.55 -19.49 17.33
C ARG A 75 -20.20 -20.82 17.70
N ALA A 76 -20.70 -20.95 18.93
CA ALA A 76 -21.27 -22.19 19.44
C ALA A 76 -22.79 -22.30 19.22
N GLU A 77 -23.52 -21.18 19.28
CA GLU A 77 -25.00 -21.18 19.34
C GLU A 77 -25.67 -20.38 18.22
N GLY A 78 -24.88 -19.75 17.36
CA GLY A 78 -25.34 -19.03 16.18
C GLY A 78 -25.70 -17.55 16.41
N ILE A 79 -26.19 -16.91 15.34
CA ILE A 79 -26.30 -15.45 15.22
C ILE A 79 -27.27 -14.86 16.27
N LYS A 80 -28.39 -15.54 16.51
CA LYS A 80 -29.43 -15.06 17.44
C LYS A 80 -28.89 -14.95 18.87
N SER A 81 -28.15 -15.97 19.34
CA SER A 81 -27.55 -15.94 20.67
C SER A 81 -26.52 -14.81 20.80
N GLY A 82 -25.64 -14.64 19.79
CA GLY A 82 -24.70 -13.51 19.74
C GLY A 82 -25.38 -12.15 19.88
N ARG A 83 -26.51 -11.93 19.19
CA ARG A 83 -27.30 -10.68 19.30
C ARG A 83 -27.93 -10.49 20.68
N MET A 84 -28.29 -11.57 21.38
CA MET A 84 -28.77 -11.48 22.77
C MET A 84 -27.66 -11.01 23.72
N ILE A 85 -26.42 -11.47 23.53
CA ILE A 85 -25.27 -10.99 24.31
C ILE A 85 -24.99 -9.52 23.99
N PHE A 86 -25.04 -9.12 22.72
CA PHE A 86 -24.89 -7.71 22.34
C PHE A 86 -25.97 -6.84 22.99
N LYS A 87 -27.22 -7.31 23.06
CA LYS A 87 -28.29 -6.59 23.76
C LYS A 87 -27.93 -6.34 25.23
N LYS A 88 -27.48 -7.37 25.96
CA LYS A 88 -27.02 -7.24 27.36
C LYS A 88 -25.86 -6.26 27.49
N ALA A 89 -24.89 -6.32 26.57
CA ALA A 89 -23.72 -5.43 26.59
C ALA A 89 -24.10 -3.94 26.46
N ARG A 90 -25.15 -3.62 25.69
CA ARG A 90 -25.64 -2.23 25.54
C ARG A 90 -26.38 -1.71 26.78
N GLU A 91 -26.98 -2.61 27.54
CA GLU A 91 -27.74 -2.31 28.76
C GLU A 91 -26.81 -2.13 29.97
N ASP A 92 -25.59 -2.67 29.94
CA ASP A 92 -24.55 -2.43 30.96
C ASP A 92 -23.88 -1.06 30.75
N ALA A 93 -23.99 -0.20 31.77
CA ALA A 93 -23.46 1.16 31.76
C ALA A 93 -21.92 1.22 31.73
N ARG A 94 -21.23 0.17 32.19
CA ARG A 94 -19.76 0.08 32.25
C ARG A 94 -19.14 -0.20 30.89
N THR A 95 -19.95 -0.62 29.91
CA THR A 95 -19.48 -1.02 28.60
C THR A 95 -18.98 0.15 27.76
N ARG A 96 -17.80 -0.02 27.16
CA ARG A 96 -17.14 0.94 26.26
C ARG A 96 -17.42 0.64 24.79
N HIS A 97 -16.96 1.55 23.93
CA HIS A 97 -17.20 1.56 22.49
C HIS A 97 -16.77 0.29 21.72
N HIS A 98 -15.74 -0.43 22.16
CA HIS A 98 -15.17 -1.60 21.46
C HIS A 98 -16.19 -2.72 21.17
N VAL A 99 -17.22 -2.86 22.01
CA VAL A 99 -18.26 -3.90 21.78
C VAL A 99 -19.07 -3.61 20.52
N TYR A 100 -19.33 -2.33 20.21
CA TYR A 100 -20.08 -1.93 19.02
C TYR A 100 -19.28 -2.21 17.74
N VAL A 101 -17.98 -1.89 17.76
CA VAL A 101 -17.05 -2.22 16.66
C VAL A 101 -17.05 -3.72 16.42
N THR A 102 -16.89 -4.51 17.49
CA THR A 102 -16.83 -5.98 17.37
C THR A 102 -18.16 -6.55 16.87
N ALA A 103 -19.30 -6.06 17.36
CA ALA A 103 -20.62 -6.53 16.93
C ALA A 103 -20.87 -6.23 15.44
N ALA A 104 -20.53 -5.02 14.98
CA ALA A 104 -20.68 -4.64 13.58
C ALA A 104 -19.79 -5.48 12.65
N LEU A 105 -18.52 -5.68 13.02
CA LEU A 105 -17.59 -6.50 12.25
C LEU A 105 -18.00 -7.98 12.26
N MET A 106 -18.58 -8.49 13.35
CA MET A 106 -19.10 -9.86 13.40
C MET A 106 -20.29 -10.08 12.47
N GLU A 107 -21.19 -9.11 12.34
CA GLU A 107 -22.26 -9.16 11.34
C GLU A 107 -21.66 -9.09 9.93
N TYR A 108 -20.78 -8.13 9.67
CA TYR A 108 -20.17 -7.99 8.35
C TYR A 108 -19.38 -9.24 7.92
N TYR A 109 -18.45 -9.72 8.73
CA TYR A 109 -17.56 -10.81 8.33
C TYR A 109 -18.27 -12.15 8.29
N CYS A 110 -19.29 -12.35 9.13
CA CYS A 110 -19.83 -13.68 9.32
C CYS A 110 -21.27 -13.86 8.85
N SER A 111 -22.16 -12.87 9.01
CA SER A 111 -23.50 -12.91 8.40
C SER A 111 -23.52 -12.28 7.00
N LYS A 112 -22.44 -11.60 6.60
CA LYS A 112 -22.31 -10.86 5.32
C LYS A 112 -23.36 -9.75 5.16
N ASP A 113 -23.97 -9.31 6.26
CA ASP A 113 -25.00 -8.28 6.28
C ASP A 113 -24.39 -6.89 6.51
N LYS A 114 -24.12 -6.18 5.41
CA LYS A 114 -23.61 -4.80 5.42
C LYS A 114 -24.59 -3.83 6.08
N SER A 115 -25.90 -4.05 5.92
CA SER A 115 -26.95 -3.16 6.41
C SER A 115 -27.03 -3.18 7.93
N VAL A 116 -26.95 -4.37 8.53
CA VAL A 116 -26.93 -4.50 9.99
C VAL A 116 -25.63 -3.97 10.56
N ALA A 117 -24.48 -4.27 9.93
CA ALA A 117 -23.19 -3.72 10.36
C ALA A 117 -23.19 -2.18 10.36
N PHE A 118 -23.67 -1.56 9.27
CA PHE A 118 -23.82 -0.10 9.18
C PHE A 118 -24.74 0.45 10.26
N LYS A 119 -25.90 -0.17 10.51
CA LYS A 119 -26.82 0.25 11.58
C LYS A 119 -26.19 0.17 12.97
N ILE A 120 -25.35 -0.84 13.24
CA ILE A 120 -24.64 -0.96 14.52
C ILE A 120 -23.58 0.13 14.66
N PHE A 121 -22.85 0.45 13.60
CA PHE A 121 -21.90 1.56 13.60
C PHE A 121 -22.59 2.92 13.78
N GLU A 122 -23.69 3.19 13.07
CA GLU A 122 -24.45 4.43 13.27
C GLU A 122 -25.03 4.54 14.68
N LEU A 123 -25.48 3.41 15.26
CA LEU A 123 -25.97 3.38 16.64
C LEU A 123 -24.84 3.69 17.64
N GLY A 124 -23.64 3.13 17.43
CA GLY A 124 -22.50 3.39 18.31
C GLY A 124 -21.94 4.80 18.13
N LEU A 125 -21.97 5.36 16.92
CA LEU A 125 -21.52 6.74 16.65
C LEU A 125 -22.36 7.78 17.38
N LYS A 126 -23.67 7.53 17.56
CA LYS A 126 -24.53 8.39 18.38
C LYS A 126 -24.13 8.43 19.86
N LYS A 127 -23.52 7.36 20.38
CA LYS A 127 -23.16 7.22 21.80
C LYS A 127 -21.68 7.52 22.09
N TYR A 128 -20.79 7.17 21.17
CA TYR A 128 -19.33 7.22 21.33
C TYR A 128 -18.65 8.03 20.20
N GLY A 129 -19.36 9.00 19.64
CA GLY A 129 -18.84 9.87 18.57
C GLY A 129 -17.76 10.86 19.02
N ASP A 130 -17.51 10.94 20.33
CA ASP A 130 -16.44 11.69 20.99
C ASP A 130 -15.15 10.88 21.19
N ILE A 131 -15.17 9.58 20.85
CA ILE A 131 -14.02 8.69 21.00
C ILE A 131 -13.31 8.51 19.64
N PRO A 132 -12.07 9.02 19.48
CA PRO A 132 -11.32 8.89 18.22
C PRO A 132 -11.16 7.45 17.76
N GLU A 133 -10.85 6.53 18.67
CA GLU A 133 -10.61 5.12 18.36
C GLU A 133 -11.85 4.43 17.77
N TYR A 134 -13.03 4.80 18.25
CA TYR A 134 -14.29 4.28 17.71
C TYR A 134 -14.52 4.77 16.28
N VAL A 135 -14.32 6.06 16.06
CA VAL A 135 -14.51 6.68 14.76
C VAL A 135 -13.50 6.14 13.74
N LEU A 136 -12.24 5.98 14.12
CA LEU A 136 -11.21 5.35 13.29
C LEU A 136 -11.60 3.94 12.87
N ALA A 137 -12.10 3.12 13.80
CA ALA A 137 -12.56 1.77 13.49
C ALA A 137 -13.75 1.77 12.50
N TYR A 138 -14.65 2.76 12.60
CA TYR A 138 -15.76 2.91 11.67
C TYR A 138 -15.31 3.37 10.27
N ILE A 139 -14.39 4.35 10.21
CA ILE A 139 -13.77 4.81 8.97
C ILE A 139 -13.03 3.67 8.29
N ASP A 140 -12.27 2.88 9.04
CA ASP A 140 -11.56 1.71 8.51
C ASP A 140 -12.55 0.72 7.91
N TYR A 141 -13.66 0.42 8.60
CA TYR A 141 -14.70 -0.44 8.04
C TYR A 141 -15.27 0.07 6.71
N LEU A 142 -15.66 1.35 6.62
CA LEU A 142 -16.20 1.95 5.39
C LEU A 142 -15.17 2.01 4.25
N SER A 143 -13.91 2.30 4.59
CA SER A 143 -12.81 2.34 3.62
C SER A 143 -12.60 0.97 2.97
N HIS A 144 -12.70 -0.13 3.75
CA HIS A 144 -12.62 -1.49 3.22
C HIS A 144 -13.82 -1.90 2.35
N LEU A 145 -14.96 -1.19 2.44
CA LEU A 145 -16.10 -1.42 1.56
C LEU A 145 -15.94 -0.75 0.19
N ASN A 146 -14.88 0.05 -0.01
CA ASN A 146 -14.65 0.85 -1.21
C ASN A 146 -15.82 1.79 -1.53
N GLU A 147 -16.46 2.30 -0.48
CA GLU A 147 -17.57 3.24 -0.51
C GLU A 147 -17.04 4.67 -0.31
N ASP A 148 -16.33 5.19 -1.31
CA ASP A 148 -15.57 6.45 -1.24
C ASP A 148 -16.45 7.64 -0.82
N ASN A 149 -17.64 7.75 -1.41
CA ASN A 149 -18.56 8.83 -1.09
C ASN A 149 -19.04 8.77 0.36
N ASN A 150 -19.40 7.58 0.85
CA ASN A 150 -19.87 7.39 2.22
C ASN A 150 -18.74 7.61 3.23
N THR A 151 -17.52 7.20 2.90
CA THR A 151 -16.33 7.42 3.74
C THR A 151 -16.04 8.92 3.87
N ARG A 152 -16.07 9.67 2.75
CA ARG A 152 -15.90 11.13 2.76
C ARG A 152 -17.01 11.83 3.56
N VAL A 153 -18.27 11.42 3.38
CA VAL A 153 -19.39 11.95 4.16
C VAL A 153 -19.19 11.68 5.66
N LEU A 154 -18.68 10.51 6.04
CA LEU A 154 -18.37 10.20 7.44
C LEU A 154 -17.28 11.11 7.99
N PHE A 155 -16.16 11.28 7.27
CA PHE A 155 -15.09 12.21 7.66
C PHE A 155 -15.63 13.61 7.92
N GLU A 156 -16.39 14.15 6.96
CA GLU A 156 -16.97 15.49 7.09
C GLU A 156 -17.93 15.59 8.27
N ARG A 157 -18.78 14.58 8.47
CA ARG A 157 -19.74 14.56 9.56
C ARG A 157 -19.04 14.55 10.92
N VAL A 158 -18.01 13.72 11.11
CA VAL A 158 -17.26 13.63 12.37
C VAL A 158 -16.51 14.93 12.66
N LEU A 159 -15.87 15.52 11.65
CA LEU A 159 -15.04 16.71 11.83
C LEU A 159 -15.87 18.00 11.95
N THR A 160 -17.14 17.98 11.56
CA THR A 160 -18.04 19.16 11.60
C THR A 160 -19.11 19.07 12.69
N SER A 161 -19.51 17.87 13.12
CA SER A 161 -20.59 17.68 14.11
C SER A 161 -20.28 18.29 15.48
N GLY A 162 -19.01 18.56 15.79
CA GLY A 162 -18.57 19.02 17.11
C GLY A 162 -18.68 17.95 18.20
N SER A 163 -19.02 16.70 17.86
CA SER A 163 -19.07 15.59 18.83
C SER A 163 -17.69 15.15 19.28
N LEU A 164 -16.68 15.35 18.44
CA LEU A 164 -15.28 15.02 18.73
C LEU A 164 -14.52 16.31 19.07
N PRO A 165 -13.86 16.40 20.25
CA PRO A 165 -13.00 17.53 20.58
C PRO A 165 -11.90 17.69 19.52
N PRO A 166 -11.67 18.92 19.00
CA PRO A 166 -10.72 19.13 17.92
C PRO A 166 -9.31 18.67 18.32
N GLU A 167 -8.92 18.81 19.58
CA GLU A 167 -7.60 18.40 20.12
C GLU A 167 -7.34 16.89 19.96
N LYS A 168 -8.40 16.08 19.97
CA LYS A 168 -8.33 14.62 19.81
C LYS A 168 -8.57 14.17 18.37
N SER A 169 -8.88 15.09 17.46
CA SER A 169 -9.22 14.79 16.07
C SER A 169 -7.99 14.63 15.15
N GLY A 170 -6.77 14.83 15.65
CA GLY A 170 -5.55 14.82 14.85
C GLY A 170 -5.34 13.52 14.05
N GLU A 171 -5.69 12.37 14.65
CA GLU A 171 -5.63 11.06 13.97
C GLU A 171 -6.69 10.91 12.88
N ILE A 172 -7.88 11.50 13.07
CA ILE A 172 -8.94 11.51 12.06
C ILE A 172 -8.49 12.30 10.84
N TRP A 173 -7.87 13.48 11.05
CA TRP A 173 -7.30 14.28 9.97
C TRP A 173 -6.16 13.56 9.24
N ALA A 174 -5.29 12.86 9.97
CA ALA A 174 -4.23 12.06 9.36
C ALA A 174 -4.79 10.95 8.47
N ARG A 175 -5.85 10.24 8.93
CA ARG A 175 -6.54 9.24 8.11
C ARG A 175 -7.30 9.86 6.94
N PHE A 176 -7.86 11.07 7.09
CA PHE A 176 -8.55 11.76 6.00
C PHE A 176 -7.59 12.14 4.88
N LEU A 177 -6.40 12.63 5.20
CA LEU A 177 -5.35 12.91 4.21
C LEU A 177 -4.88 11.64 3.51
N ALA A 178 -4.64 10.55 4.26
CA ALA A 178 -4.28 9.27 3.66
C ALA A 178 -5.36 8.75 2.70
N PHE A 179 -6.64 8.92 3.07
CA PHE A 179 -7.78 8.58 2.22
C PHE A 179 -7.82 9.42 0.94
N GLU A 180 -7.77 10.75 1.04
CA GLU A 180 -7.77 11.63 -0.15
C GLU A 180 -6.51 11.42 -1.02
N SER A 181 -5.38 11.06 -0.43
CA SER A 181 -4.17 10.73 -1.20
C SER A 181 -4.31 9.46 -2.03
N ASN A 182 -5.15 8.50 -1.60
CA ASN A 182 -5.33 7.23 -2.30
C ASN A 182 -6.35 7.31 -3.43
N ILE A 183 -7.44 8.07 -3.23
CA ILE A 183 -8.59 8.08 -4.16
C ILE A 183 -8.93 9.45 -4.75
N GLY A 184 -8.44 10.53 -4.14
CA GLY A 184 -8.79 11.90 -4.48
C GLY A 184 -7.87 12.52 -5.53
N ASP A 185 -7.95 13.84 -5.66
CA ASP A 185 -7.07 14.63 -6.51
C ASP A 185 -6.23 15.59 -5.66
N LEU A 186 -5.23 16.23 -6.27
CA LEU A 186 -4.37 17.16 -5.54
C LEU A 186 -5.19 18.33 -4.94
N ALA A 187 -6.27 18.74 -5.60
CA ALA A 187 -7.12 19.82 -5.11
C ALA A 187 -7.88 19.44 -3.83
N SER A 188 -8.38 18.20 -3.71
CA SER A 188 -9.05 17.70 -2.50
C SER A 188 -8.06 17.61 -1.33
N ILE A 189 -6.86 17.09 -1.58
CA ILE A 189 -5.79 17.00 -0.58
C ILE A 189 -5.45 18.40 -0.03
N LEU A 190 -5.21 19.38 -0.91
CA LEU A 190 -4.88 20.75 -0.50
C LEU A 190 -6.01 21.42 0.30
N LYS A 191 -7.27 21.11 0.02
CA LYS A 191 -8.42 21.61 0.81
C LYS A 191 -8.42 21.02 2.21
N VAL A 192 -8.17 19.71 2.34
CA VAL A 192 -8.10 19.02 3.64
C VAL A 192 -6.89 19.51 4.44
N GLU A 193 -5.72 19.67 3.81
CA GLU A 193 -4.53 20.22 4.46
C GLU A 193 -4.76 21.63 5.04
N LYS A 194 -5.36 22.53 4.24
CA LYS A 194 -5.69 23.87 4.72
C LYS A 194 -6.67 23.86 5.89
N ARG A 195 -7.70 23.00 5.86
CA ARG A 195 -8.65 22.85 6.97
C ARG A 195 -7.99 22.27 8.23
N ARG A 196 -7.17 21.22 8.07
CA ARG A 196 -6.38 20.63 9.16
C ARG A 196 -5.47 21.68 9.80
N PHE A 197 -4.77 22.48 8.99
CA PHE A 197 -3.91 23.54 9.50
C PHE A 197 -4.70 24.59 10.29
N THR A 198 -5.85 25.04 9.78
CA THR A 198 -6.70 25.99 10.50
C THR A 198 -7.22 25.43 11.82
N ALA A 199 -7.57 24.14 11.88
CA ALA A 199 -8.06 23.49 13.09
C ALA A 199 -6.99 23.35 14.19
N PHE A 200 -5.70 23.27 13.82
CA PHE A 200 -4.56 23.09 14.74
C PHE A 200 -3.51 24.19 14.59
N LYS A 201 -3.96 25.41 14.28
CA LYS A 201 -3.06 26.53 13.93
C LYS A 201 -1.98 26.77 14.99
N GLU A 202 -2.36 26.76 16.26
CA GLU A 202 -1.45 26.99 17.38
C GLU A 202 -0.35 25.91 17.51
N GLU A 203 -0.63 24.66 17.14
CA GLU A 203 0.35 23.57 17.23
C GLU A 203 1.24 23.44 15.98
N TYR A 204 0.69 23.82 14.83
CA TYR A 204 1.28 23.59 13.51
C TYR A 204 1.96 24.80 12.87
N GLU A 205 1.78 26.01 13.42
CA GLU A 205 2.56 27.18 12.99
C GLU A 205 4.07 26.89 13.06
N GLY A 206 4.76 27.06 11.92
CA GLY A 206 6.19 26.80 11.78
C GLY A 206 6.58 25.32 11.57
N LYS A 207 5.60 24.41 11.46
CA LYS A 207 5.81 22.97 11.19
C LYS A 207 5.20 22.51 9.86
N GLU A 208 4.93 23.43 8.95
CA GLU A 208 4.25 23.16 7.67
C GLU A 208 5.02 22.13 6.82
N THR A 209 6.35 22.27 6.76
CA THR A 209 7.22 21.32 6.04
C THR A 209 7.24 19.94 6.71
N ALA A 210 7.12 19.87 8.03
CA ALA A 210 7.02 18.59 8.73
C ALA A 210 5.67 17.91 8.44
N LEU A 211 4.58 18.67 8.39
CA LEU A 211 3.26 18.14 8.00
C LEU A 211 3.23 17.64 6.56
N LEU A 212 3.97 18.31 5.66
CA LEU A 212 4.10 17.92 4.26
C LEU A 212 4.67 16.50 4.08
N VAL A 213 5.49 16.03 5.04
CA VAL A 213 6.02 14.66 5.04
C VAL A 213 4.88 13.63 5.07
N ASP A 214 3.80 13.89 5.81
CA ASP A 214 2.65 12.97 5.91
C ASP A 214 1.91 12.79 4.56
N ARG A 215 2.03 13.75 3.63
CA ARG A 215 1.43 13.65 2.29
C ARG A 215 2.14 12.62 1.41
N TYR A 216 3.44 12.43 1.62
CA TYR A 216 4.29 11.59 0.76
C TYR A 216 4.77 10.32 1.43
N LYS A 217 4.64 10.21 2.75
CA LYS A 217 5.04 8.99 3.46
C LYS A 217 4.18 7.82 3.01
N PHE A 218 4.80 6.66 2.92
CA PHE A 218 4.10 5.41 2.67
C PHE A 218 4.74 4.31 3.50
N MET A 219 3.95 3.68 4.38
CA MET A 219 4.45 2.71 5.34
C MET A 219 5.64 3.28 6.14
N ASP A 220 6.83 2.69 6.01
CA ASP A 220 8.08 3.06 6.64
C ASP A 220 8.99 3.93 5.73
N LEU A 221 8.52 4.30 4.53
CA LEU A 221 9.25 5.14 3.58
C LEU A 221 8.92 6.62 3.82
N TYR A 222 9.97 7.41 3.97
CA TYR A 222 9.89 8.86 4.14
C TYR A 222 10.72 9.57 3.06
N PRO A 223 10.28 10.75 2.58
CA PRO A 223 11.00 11.53 1.58
C PRO A 223 12.27 12.22 2.12
N CYS A 224 12.59 12.07 3.41
CA CYS A 224 13.75 12.68 4.06
C CYS A 224 14.45 11.66 4.98
N SER A 225 15.73 11.87 5.24
CA SER A 225 16.49 11.09 6.22
C SER A 225 16.00 11.32 7.65
N ALA A 226 16.30 10.37 8.56
CA ALA A 226 15.91 10.49 9.96
C ALA A 226 16.48 11.75 10.66
N SER A 227 17.67 12.19 10.28
CA SER A 227 18.29 13.43 10.77
C SER A 227 17.55 14.68 10.30
N GLU A 228 17.14 14.72 9.03
CA GLU A 228 16.37 15.84 8.47
C GLU A 228 14.97 15.90 9.11
N LEU A 229 14.29 14.76 9.25
CA LEU A 229 13.00 14.67 9.93
C LEU A 229 13.07 15.16 11.38
N LYS A 230 14.16 14.81 12.10
CA LYS A 230 14.38 15.30 13.46
C LYS A 230 14.57 16.82 13.50
N ALA A 231 15.34 17.39 12.56
CA ALA A 231 15.55 18.83 12.46
C ALA A 231 14.28 19.60 12.06
N LEU A 232 13.44 19.01 11.20
CA LEU A 232 12.12 19.54 10.83
C LEU A 232 11.10 19.46 11.98
N GLY A 233 11.40 18.75 13.07
CA GLY A 233 10.46 18.54 14.17
C GLY A 233 9.33 17.58 13.81
N TYR A 234 9.55 16.68 12.85
CA TYR A 234 8.56 15.69 12.43
C TYR A 234 8.24 14.71 13.56
N LYS A 235 6.94 14.55 13.87
CA LYS A 235 6.43 13.61 14.84
C LYS A 235 5.53 12.60 14.13
N ASP A 236 5.99 11.36 14.02
CA ASP A 236 5.17 10.31 13.43
C ASP A 236 4.14 9.81 14.44
N VAL A 237 2.86 10.16 14.23
CA VAL A 237 1.75 9.76 15.10
C VAL A 237 1.57 8.24 15.20
N SER A 238 1.90 7.48 14.14
CA SER A 238 1.83 6.01 14.16
C SER A 238 2.95 5.40 15.01
N ARG A 239 4.15 6.00 14.97
CA ARG A 239 5.33 5.56 15.74
C ARG A 239 5.32 6.03 17.19
N ALA A 240 4.75 7.20 17.47
CA ALA A 240 4.64 7.76 18.82
C ALA A 240 3.80 6.88 19.76
N LYS A 241 2.71 6.26 19.27
CA LYS A 241 1.92 5.28 20.04
C LYS A 241 2.70 4.00 20.34
N LEU A 242 3.50 3.51 19.39
CA LEU A 242 4.34 2.33 19.58
C LEU A 242 5.48 2.59 20.59
N ALA A 243 6.09 3.78 20.53
CA ALA A 243 7.13 4.18 21.48
C ALA A 243 6.60 4.35 22.91
N ALA A 244 5.37 4.84 23.08
CA ALA A 244 4.74 5.00 24.41
C ALA A 244 4.36 3.66 25.10
N ILE A 245 4.31 2.56 24.35
CA ILE A 245 3.98 1.22 24.87
C ILE A 245 5.23 0.45 25.31
N ILE A 246 6.41 0.89 24.88
CA ILE A 246 7.69 0.31 25.26
C ILE A 246 8.21 1.12 26.45
N PRO A 247 8.34 0.55 27.66
CA PRO A 247 9.07 1.22 28.74
C PRO A 247 10.46 1.55 28.22
N ASP A 248 10.94 2.77 28.48
CA ASP A 248 12.30 3.20 28.12
C ASP A 248 13.28 2.04 28.38
N PRO A 249 14.02 1.55 27.37
CA PRO A 249 15.07 0.59 27.64
C PRO A 249 16.03 1.30 28.57
N VAL A 250 16.17 0.74 29.79
CA VAL A 250 17.16 1.14 30.78
C VAL A 250 18.47 1.39 30.04
N VAL A 251 18.93 2.64 30.05
CA VAL A 251 20.17 3.05 29.39
C VAL A 251 21.32 2.25 30.01
N ALA A 252 21.69 1.15 29.36
CA ALA A 252 22.92 0.45 29.65
C ALA A 252 24.05 1.27 29.00
N PRO A 253 25.04 1.77 29.77
CA PRO A 253 26.17 2.46 29.18
C PRO A 253 26.97 1.45 28.36
N SER A 254 26.88 1.54 27.03
CA SER A 254 27.82 0.86 26.14
C SER A 254 29.18 1.53 26.28
N ILE A 255 30.03 0.94 27.12
CA ILE A 255 31.47 1.16 27.12
C ILE A 255 31.99 0.54 25.82
N VAL A 256 32.17 1.36 24.80
CA VAL A 256 32.94 1.02 23.61
C VAL A 256 34.40 1.34 23.94
N PRO A 257 35.34 0.38 23.98
CA PRO A 257 36.75 0.70 24.15
C PRO A 257 37.25 1.34 22.85
N VAL A 258 37.65 2.60 22.93
CA VAL A 258 38.47 3.27 21.91
C VAL A 258 39.84 2.60 21.93
N LEU A 259 40.08 1.65 21.02
CA LEU A 259 41.42 1.14 20.77
C LEU A 259 42.17 2.17 19.91
N LYS A 260 43.13 2.84 20.54
CA LYS A 260 44.19 3.61 19.89
C LYS A 260 44.97 2.68 18.95
N ASP A 261 45.23 3.18 17.74
CA ASP A 261 46.15 2.56 16.77
C ASP A 261 47.55 2.43 17.38
N GLU A 262 47.98 1.18 17.62
CA GLU A 262 49.39 0.80 17.75
C GLU A 262 49.85 0.31 16.38
N VAL A 263 50.65 1.16 15.74
CA VAL A 263 51.39 0.88 14.51
C VAL A 263 52.58 -0.04 14.87
N ASP A 264 52.91 -0.95 13.94
CA ASP A 264 54.08 -1.82 13.91
C ASP A 264 54.08 -3.09 14.77
N ARG A 265 53.66 -4.20 14.13
CA ARG A 265 54.43 -5.45 14.02
C ARG A 265 53.67 -6.51 13.21
N LYS A 266 53.93 -6.59 11.90
CA LYS A 266 53.74 -7.84 11.12
C LYS A 266 54.87 -7.99 10.09
N PRO A 267 55.38 -9.22 9.86
CA PRO A 267 56.50 -9.46 8.96
C PRO A 267 56.12 -9.24 7.50
N GLU A 268 57.10 -8.78 6.72
CA GLU A 268 57.00 -8.36 5.33
C GLU A 268 56.92 -9.59 4.41
N TYR A 269 55.72 -9.87 3.89
CA TYR A 269 55.57 -10.80 2.76
C TYR A 269 55.73 -10.04 1.44
N PRO A 270 56.32 -10.64 0.40
CA PRO A 270 56.40 -10.03 -0.92
C PRO A 270 55.00 -9.65 -1.42
N LYS A 271 54.77 -8.36 -1.67
CA LYS A 271 53.51 -7.85 -2.24
C LYS A 271 53.70 -7.57 -3.74
N PRO A 272 52.71 -7.91 -4.58
CA PRO A 272 52.74 -7.56 -6.00
C PRO A 272 52.70 -6.03 -6.17
N ASP A 273 53.40 -5.53 -7.18
CA ASP A 273 53.44 -4.11 -7.53
C ASP A 273 52.06 -3.65 -8.05
N THR A 274 51.35 -2.86 -7.25
CA THR A 274 50.01 -2.36 -7.57
C THR A 274 50.03 -1.10 -8.46
N GLN A 275 51.20 -0.58 -8.84
CA GLN A 275 51.30 0.60 -9.70
C GLN A 275 50.83 0.32 -11.14
N GLN A 276 50.75 -0.96 -11.54
CA GLN A 276 50.30 -1.36 -12.89
C GLN A 276 48.86 -1.89 -12.93
N MET A 277 48.11 -1.83 -11.82
CA MET A 277 46.73 -2.31 -11.78
C MET A 277 45.72 -1.20 -12.10
N ILE A 278 44.83 -1.45 -13.06
CA ILE A 278 43.65 -0.61 -13.32
C ILE A 278 42.55 -0.89 -12.28
N PRO A 279 41.89 0.14 -11.71
CA PRO A 279 40.85 -0.07 -10.69
C PRO A 279 39.65 -0.84 -11.26
N PHE A 280 39.40 -2.03 -10.73
CA PHE A 280 38.16 -2.76 -10.96
C PHE A 280 37.04 -2.08 -10.17
N GLN A 281 36.19 -1.30 -10.86
CA GLN A 281 34.96 -0.73 -10.29
C GLN A 281 33.73 -1.42 -10.89
N PRO A 282 33.23 -2.51 -10.28
CA PRO A 282 31.93 -3.05 -10.64
C PRO A 282 30.86 -2.04 -10.20
N ARG A 283 30.33 -1.27 -11.16
CA ARG A 283 29.22 -0.34 -10.92
C ARG A 283 27.91 -1.02 -11.31
N HIS A 284 27.09 -1.32 -10.31
CA HIS A 284 25.80 -2.00 -10.48
C HIS A 284 24.75 -1.13 -11.20
N LEU A 285 24.99 0.18 -11.32
CA LEU A 285 24.15 1.16 -12.03
C LEU A 285 25.05 2.03 -12.93
N ALA A 286 24.95 1.86 -14.24
CA ALA A 286 25.68 2.68 -15.21
C ALA A 286 24.97 4.04 -15.42
N PRO A 287 25.68 5.18 -15.35
CA PRO A 287 25.14 6.48 -15.74
C PRO A 287 24.57 6.47 -17.17
N PRO A 288 23.57 7.31 -17.49
CA PRO A 288 23.02 7.43 -18.84
C PRO A 288 24.13 7.69 -19.86
N GLY A 289 24.29 6.80 -20.85
CA GLY A 289 25.33 6.88 -21.89
C GLY A 289 26.50 5.91 -21.74
N LEU A 290 26.53 5.05 -20.71
CA LEU A 290 27.53 3.99 -20.56
C LEU A 290 26.86 2.60 -20.70
N HIS A 291 27.45 1.73 -21.53
CA HIS A 291 26.94 0.37 -21.74
C HIS A 291 27.58 -0.58 -20.71
N PRO A 292 26.79 -1.25 -19.84
CA PRO A 292 27.32 -2.24 -18.92
C PRO A 292 27.66 -3.53 -19.69
N VAL A 293 28.84 -4.10 -19.44
CA VAL A 293 29.27 -5.41 -19.95
C VAL A 293 29.83 -6.25 -18.80
N PRO A 294 29.80 -7.60 -18.89
CA PRO A 294 30.48 -8.44 -17.90
C PRO A 294 31.97 -8.07 -17.83
N GLY A 295 32.38 -7.43 -16.73
CA GLY A 295 33.74 -6.88 -16.55
C GLY A 295 33.85 -5.37 -16.43
N GLY A 296 32.77 -4.59 -16.62
CA GLY A 296 32.78 -3.13 -16.36
C GLY A 296 31.84 -2.32 -17.26
N VAL A 297 32.21 -1.06 -17.49
CA VAL A 297 31.54 -0.16 -18.44
C VAL A 297 32.46 0.06 -19.64
N PHE A 298 31.97 -0.22 -20.84
CA PHE A 298 32.70 0.08 -22.06
C PHE A 298 32.29 1.49 -22.55
N PRO A 299 33.25 2.39 -22.82
CA PRO A 299 32.90 3.70 -23.37
C PRO A 299 32.33 3.52 -24.78
N VAL A 300 31.20 4.19 -25.04
CA VAL A 300 30.60 4.21 -26.38
C VAL A 300 31.62 4.81 -27.37
N PRO A 301 31.77 4.26 -28.60
CA PRO A 301 32.68 4.82 -29.58
C PRO A 301 32.45 6.33 -29.79
N PRO A 302 33.51 7.15 -29.95
CA PRO A 302 33.37 8.61 -30.03
C PRO A 302 32.35 9.10 -31.06
N ALA A 303 32.26 8.43 -32.21
CA ALA A 303 31.29 8.75 -33.26
C ALA A 303 29.83 8.55 -32.80
N ALA A 304 29.55 7.47 -32.05
CA ALA A 304 28.22 7.20 -31.51
C ALA A 304 27.86 8.17 -30.36
N VAL A 305 28.84 8.63 -29.58
CA VAL A 305 28.61 9.67 -28.55
C VAL A 305 28.16 10.99 -29.18
N VAL A 306 28.76 11.39 -30.31
CA VAL A 306 28.34 12.60 -31.04
C VAL A 306 26.90 12.47 -31.50
N LEU A 307 26.52 11.31 -32.08
CA LEU A 307 25.14 11.06 -32.49
C LEU A 307 24.17 11.09 -31.30
N MET A 308 24.50 10.44 -30.19
CA MET A 308 23.66 10.42 -28.99
C MET A 308 23.43 11.81 -28.39
N LYS A 309 24.39 12.73 -28.52
CA LYS A 309 24.22 14.14 -28.08
C LYS A 309 23.28 14.94 -28.98
N LEU A 310 23.12 14.53 -30.23
CA LEU A 310 22.22 15.19 -31.19
C LEU A 310 20.79 14.64 -31.09
N LEU A 311 20.61 13.45 -30.53
CA LEU A 311 19.30 12.83 -30.37
C LEU A 311 18.56 13.38 -29.14
N PRO A 312 17.23 13.53 -29.21
CA PRO A 312 16.40 13.82 -28.03
C PRO A 312 16.60 12.78 -26.91
N PRO A 313 16.32 13.13 -25.64
CA PRO A 313 16.36 12.19 -24.55
C PRO A 313 15.55 10.91 -24.87
N PRO A 314 16.01 9.71 -24.46
CA PRO A 314 15.32 8.46 -24.77
C PRO A 314 13.84 8.42 -24.40
N VAL A 315 13.46 9.15 -23.34
CA VAL A 315 12.07 9.29 -22.85
C VAL A 315 11.13 10.00 -23.83
N CYS A 316 11.68 10.71 -24.83
CA CYS A 316 10.91 11.38 -25.88
C CYS A 316 10.46 10.44 -27.00
N PHE A 317 10.98 9.21 -27.06
CA PHE A 317 10.61 8.23 -28.07
C PHE A 317 9.53 7.28 -27.52
N GLN A 318 8.27 7.53 -27.89
CA GLN A 318 7.14 6.63 -27.65
C GLN A 318 6.64 6.12 -29.01
N GLY A 319 7.12 4.94 -29.40
CA GLY A 319 6.73 4.28 -30.64
C GLY A 319 6.93 2.77 -30.56
N PRO A 320 6.46 2.00 -31.57
CA PRO A 320 6.78 0.59 -31.65
C PRO A 320 8.30 0.43 -31.74
N PHE A 321 8.89 -0.29 -30.78
CA PHE A 321 10.32 -0.52 -30.76
C PHE A 321 10.70 -1.49 -31.87
N VAL A 322 11.72 -1.13 -32.65
CA VAL A 322 12.30 -2.04 -33.64
C VAL A 322 12.85 -3.27 -32.92
N GLN A 323 12.66 -4.46 -33.49
CA GLN A 323 13.28 -5.68 -32.97
C GLN A 323 14.80 -5.56 -33.14
N VAL A 324 15.48 -5.15 -32.06
CA VAL A 324 16.91 -4.83 -32.06
C VAL A 324 17.72 -6.04 -32.52
N ASP A 325 17.35 -7.25 -32.10
CA ASP A 325 18.07 -8.47 -32.47
C ASP A 325 18.01 -8.75 -33.98
N GLU A 326 16.85 -8.55 -34.60
CA GLU A 326 16.67 -8.74 -36.05
C GLU A 326 17.41 -7.64 -36.84
N LEU A 327 17.36 -6.40 -36.36
CA LEU A 327 18.13 -5.29 -36.93
C LEU A 327 19.64 -5.54 -36.85
N MET A 328 20.12 -6.04 -35.71
CA MET A 328 21.54 -6.37 -35.51
C MET A 328 21.98 -7.55 -36.39
N GLU A 329 21.10 -8.52 -36.61
CA GLU A 329 21.36 -9.63 -37.54
C GLU A 329 21.41 -9.15 -38.99
N ILE A 330 20.55 -8.20 -39.38
CA ILE A 330 20.64 -7.52 -40.68
C ILE A 330 21.97 -6.77 -40.80
N PHE A 331 22.38 -6.01 -39.78
CA PHE A 331 23.67 -5.30 -39.79
C PHE A 331 24.87 -6.25 -39.86
N ARG A 332 24.83 -7.41 -39.20
CA ARG A 332 25.89 -8.43 -39.33
C ARG A 332 25.99 -9.01 -40.74
N ARG A 333 24.86 -9.17 -41.43
CA ARG A 333 24.81 -9.71 -42.80
C ARG A 333 25.05 -8.65 -43.86
N CYS A 334 24.93 -7.37 -43.49
CA CYS A 334 25.17 -6.24 -44.38
C CYS A 334 26.67 -6.15 -44.70
N LYS A 335 27.02 -6.31 -45.98
CA LYS A 335 28.35 -6.00 -46.48
C LYS A 335 28.41 -4.51 -46.77
N LEU A 336 29.19 -3.78 -45.99
CA LEU A 336 29.46 -2.39 -46.28
C LEU A 336 30.33 -2.30 -47.55
N PRO A 337 29.98 -1.45 -48.51
CA PRO A 337 30.81 -1.19 -49.68
C PRO A 337 32.13 -0.56 -49.27
N ASP A 338 33.22 -0.97 -49.94
CA ASP A 338 34.59 -0.55 -49.57
C ASP A 338 34.91 0.87 -50.08
N THR A 339 34.07 1.41 -50.97
CA THR A 339 34.22 2.74 -51.55
C THR A 339 32.90 3.51 -51.61
N VAL A 340 33.00 4.84 -51.56
CA VAL A 340 31.84 5.74 -51.68
C VAL A 340 31.13 5.54 -53.02
N ASP A 341 31.88 5.31 -54.10
CA ASP A 341 31.32 5.08 -55.44
C ASP A 341 30.52 3.78 -55.53
N GLU A 342 30.97 2.72 -54.84
CA GLU A 342 30.25 1.46 -54.74
C GLU A 342 28.99 1.60 -53.87
N ALA A 343 29.07 2.39 -52.79
CA ALA A 343 27.92 2.75 -51.97
C ALA A 343 26.85 3.50 -52.77
N VAL A 344 27.26 4.51 -53.54
CA VAL A 344 26.37 5.28 -54.41
C VAL A 344 25.73 4.37 -55.45
N ARG A 345 26.50 3.48 -56.10
CA ARG A 345 25.97 2.51 -57.08
C ARG A 345 24.94 1.54 -56.50
N ILE A 346 25.17 1.04 -55.28
CA ILE A 346 24.23 0.12 -54.61
C ILE A 346 22.94 0.85 -54.21
N ILE A 347 23.05 2.10 -53.75
CA ILE A 347 21.89 2.90 -53.32
C ILE A 347 21.07 3.39 -54.52
N THR A 348 21.71 3.79 -55.61
CA THR A 348 21.03 4.35 -56.81
C THR A 348 20.73 3.30 -57.89
N GLY A 349 21.14 2.05 -57.71
CA GLY A 349 20.86 0.96 -58.65
C GLY A 349 21.70 0.97 -59.94
N GLY A 350 22.81 1.71 -59.98
CA GLY A 350 23.79 1.63 -61.07
C GLY A 350 23.37 2.26 -62.40
N LEU A 351 22.78 3.47 -62.39
CA LEU A 351 22.68 4.30 -63.59
C LEU A 351 23.87 5.28 -63.65
N PRO A 352 24.57 5.41 -64.79
CA PRO A 352 25.67 6.36 -64.91
C PRO A 352 25.14 7.79 -64.87
N GLU A 353 25.86 8.67 -64.19
CA GLU A 353 25.61 10.11 -64.14
C GLU A 353 25.53 10.68 -65.56
N ILE A 354 24.35 11.16 -65.95
CA ILE A 354 24.26 12.18 -67.00
C ILE A 354 24.40 13.51 -66.26
N ALA A 355 25.60 14.07 -66.38
CA ALA A 355 25.84 15.47 -66.05
C ALA A 355 24.87 16.35 -66.86
N VAL A 356 23.99 17.06 -66.17
CA VAL A 356 23.29 18.22 -66.71
C VAL A 356 23.48 19.35 -65.72
N GLU A 357 24.39 20.26 -66.06
CA GLU A 357 24.39 21.62 -65.53
C GLU A 357 23.03 22.26 -65.85
N GLY A 358 22.32 22.77 -64.83
CA GLY A 358 21.12 23.57 -65.07
C GLY A 358 20.19 23.70 -63.87
N ASN A 359 20.10 24.92 -63.33
CA ASN A 359 19.13 25.37 -62.32
C ASN A 359 17.67 24.94 -62.62
N GLY A 360 16.98 24.36 -61.62
CA GLY A 360 15.50 24.29 -61.58
C GLY A 360 14.94 23.16 -60.69
N PRO A 361 13.76 23.33 -60.05
CA PRO A 361 13.31 22.48 -58.95
C PRO A 361 12.74 21.14 -59.45
N VAL A 362 13.07 20.05 -58.75
CA VAL A 362 12.62 18.69 -59.10
C VAL A 362 11.27 18.39 -58.43
N GLU A 363 10.25 18.28 -59.27
CA GLU A 363 8.93 17.74 -58.93
C GLU A 363 8.93 16.20 -58.87
N ASN A 364 8.01 15.69 -58.03
CA ASN A 364 7.67 14.29 -57.78
C ASN A 364 7.23 13.51 -59.04
N ASN A 365 7.62 12.24 -59.13
CA ASN A 365 6.87 11.17 -59.79
C ASN A 365 7.15 9.85 -59.04
N ALA A 366 6.19 9.23 -58.36
CA ALA A 366 5.00 8.48 -58.83
C ALA A 366 5.30 7.03 -59.26
N MET A 367 4.57 6.13 -58.56
CA MET A 367 4.15 4.76 -58.91
C MET A 367 5.11 3.58 -58.65
N LEU A 368 4.70 2.69 -57.73
CA LEU A 368 4.07 1.40 -58.06
C LEU A 368 3.55 0.69 -56.79
N ASN A 369 2.27 0.90 -56.47
CA ASN A 369 1.50 0.06 -55.53
C ASN A 369 0.85 -1.09 -56.31
N LYS A 370 1.12 -2.34 -55.91
CA LYS A 370 0.45 -3.53 -56.46
C LYS A 370 -0.68 -3.94 -55.52
N ALA A 371 -1.92 -3.69 -55.93
CA ALA A 371 -3.14 -4.09 -55.24
C ALA A 371 -3.42 -5.59 -55.44
N VAL A 372 -3.79 -6.28 -54.35
CA VAL A 372 -4.32 -7.65 -54.37
C VAL A 372 -5.85 -7.58 -54.24
N LYS A 373 -6.56 -8.03 -55.28
CA LYS A 373 -8.03 -8.15 -55.35
C LYS A 373 -8.55 -9.26 -54.42
N ARG A 374 -9.70 -9.03 -53.78
CA ARG A 374 -10.66 -10.05 -53.32
C ARG A 374 -12.01 -9.84 -54.05
N PRO A 375 -12.83 -10.89 -54.24
CA PRO A 375 -14.02 -10.84 -55.07
C PRO A 375 -15.26 -10.31 -54.35
N HIS A 376 -16.22 -9.93 -55.19
CA HIS A 376 -17.44 -9.14 -55.06
C HIS A 376 -18.63 -9.90 -54.43
N GLU A 377 -19.57 -9.17 -53.83
CA GLU A 377 -21.05 -9.37 -53.78
C GLU A 377 -21.60 -8.28 -52.80
N ASP A 378 -22.06 -7.13 -53.30
CA ASP A 378 -23.41 -6.77 -53.77
C ASP A 378 -24.37 -6.22 -52.68
N SER A 379 -25.03 -5.11 -53.06
CA SER A 379 -26.26 -4.48 -52.54
C SER A 379 -26.24 -3.48 -51.37
N ASP A 380 -26.54 -2.24 -51.77
CA ASP A 380 -27.49 -1.24 -51.24
C ASP A 380 -27.26 -0.44 -49.94
N ASP A 381 -27.18 0.87 -50.21
CA ASP A 381 -27.88 2.01 -49.60
C ASP A 381 -27.46 2.63 -48.24
N ASP A 382 -27.25 3.95 -48.39
CA ASP A 382 -27.48 5.08 -47.51
C ASP A 382 -26.44 5.57 -46.47
N GLU A 383 -26.40 6.90 -46.44
CA GLU A 383 -25.44 7.84 -45.88
C GLU A 383 -25.35 7.83 -44.34
N GLU A 384 -24.15 7.81 -43.74
CA GLU A 384 -23.78 8.75 -42.66
C GLU A 384 -22.30 8.65 -42.21
N LYS A 385 -21.72 9.83 -41.98
CA LYS A 385 -20.53 10.22 -41.20
C LYS A 385 -19.58 9.14 -40.66
N GLY A 386 -18.31 9.34 -41.00
CA GLY A 386 -17.19 8.48 -40.63
C GLY A 386 -17.02 8.20 -39.15
N SER A 387 -16.72 6.94 -38.87
CA SER A 387 -16.04 6.51 -37.65
C SER A 387 -14.91 5.55 -38.03
N VAL A 388 -13.68 5.89 -37.67
CA VAL A 388 -12.54 4.98 -37.75
C VAL A 388 -12.75 3.94 -36.65
N VAL A 389 -12.84 2.66 -37.03
CA VAL A 389 -13.01 1.55 -36.08
C VAL A 389 -11.79 1.49 -35.15
N PRO A 390 -11.97 1.51 -33.82
CA PRO A 390 -10.84 1.41 -32.90
C PRO A 390 -10.26 -0.01 -32.86
N PRO A 391 -8.98 -0.18 -32.50
CA PRO A 391 -8.31 -1.47 -32.46
C PRO A 391 -9.03 -2.49 -31.56
N VAL A 392 -8.98 -3.76 -31.97
CA VAL A 392 -9.72 -4.92 -31.40
C VAL A 392 -9.46 -5.16 -29.89
N HIS A 393 -8.45 -4.52 -29.29
CA HIS A 393 -8.08 -4.67 -27.89
C HIS A 393 -7.97 -3.33 -27.13
N ASP A 394 -8.96 -2.44 -27.30
CA ASP A 394 -9.08 -1.25 -26.45
C ASP A 394 -9.65 -1.60 -25.05
N ILE A 395 -8.73 -1.80 -24.11
CA ILE A 395 -8.99 -2.17 -22.72
C ILE A 395 -9.71 -1.05 -21.95
N TYR A 396 -9.58 0.21 -22.40
CA TYR A 396 -10.17 1.38 -21.73
C TYR A 396 -11.68 1.44 -21.99
N ARG A 397 -12.11 1.13 -23.22
CA ARG A 397 -13.54 1.08 -23.58
C ARG A 397 -14.27 -0.13 -23.00
N ALA A 398 -13.60 -1.28 -22.92
CA ALA A 398 -14.15 -2.49 -22.28
C ALA A 398 -14.45 -2.30 -20.79
N ARG A 399 -13.72 -1.41 -20.10
CA ARG A 399 -13.97 -1.04 -18.70
C ARG A 399 -15.13 -0.04 -18.55
N GLN A 400 -15.32 0.86 -19.51
CA GLN A 400 -16.43 1.81 -19.54
C GLN A 400 -17.79 1.10 -19.77
N GLN A 401 -17.84 0.10 -20.65
CA GLN A 401 -19.09 -0.64 -20.94
C GLN A 401 -19.54 -1.56 -19.79
N LYS A 402 -18.61 -2.02 -18.92
CA LYS A 402 -18.96 -2.79 -17.71
C LYS A 402 -19.57 -1.97 -16.57
N ARG A 403 -19.53 -0.63 -16.64
CA ARG A 403 -20.17 0.26 -15.66
C ARG A 403 -21.62 0.64 -16.01
N ILE A 404 -22.10 0.27 -17.20
CA ILE A 404 -23.44 0.65 -17.72
C ILE A 404 -24.35 -0.61 -17.84
N ARG A 405 -24.05 -1.69 -17.12
CA ARG A 405 -24.99 -2.82 -16.94
C ARG A 405 -25.28 -3.04 -15.47
#